data_AF-A0A381ZIS3-F1
#
_entry.id   AF-A0A381ZIS3-F1
#
_cell.length_a   1.000
_cell.length_b   1.000
_cell.length_c   1.000
_cell.angle_alpha   90.00
_cell.angle_beta   90.00
_cell.angle_gamma   90.00
#
_symmetry.space_group_name_H-M   'P 1'
#
loop_
_entity.id
_entity.type
_entity.pdbx_description
1 polymer ?
#
loop_
_entity_poly.entity_id
_entity_poly.type
_entity_poly.pdbx_seq_one_letter_code
_entity_poly.pdbx_strand_id
1 'polypeptide(L)'
;MAQNVLITPASTKVAFTDAGDVTTVLRTSSGRFEFKDSGESSFVDLYANDIVLDGNLTVGGTTTTVNTSSVLIEDPILQLAKGQTSGSPTVDIGFLGLRGSSNNAAFIWDESDDVFAAILTTSDGSGTTLTPASYAGFKAGNTILSSGAGTVPLIANQTATGAGWETLFEGKRDGAVDYRVSSNSDMVIVYNPNITSSAHMWFSVNGAYRLALMADGKVGIGTSAPDSNLHIWKATAGSVTASSDAQLVVENSAIAAINLLSGSSSHGQILFGDAADNDDGQFGYDQANREFYWKTAGNNTKRMLIDADGNVGIGTTAPTATLHVRDTSTSSGRWTAAFVADNANIAITAQAHDHVLIQSNDVPSLK
;
A
#
# COMPACT_ATOMS: atom_id res chain seq x y z
N MET A 1 63.81 53.44 -40.29
CA MET A 1 63.89 52.66 -41.54
C MET A 1 63.31 51.28 -41.25
N ALA A 2 62.08 50.99 -41.68
CA ALA A 2 61.56 49.63 -41.63
C ALA A 2 62.06 48.92 -42.90
N GLN A 3 62.94 47.93 -42.74
CA GLN A 3 63.27 47.03 -43.85
C GLN A 3 62.09 46.07 -44.01
N ASN A 4 61.37 46.20 -45.12
CA ASN A 4 60.45 45.16 -45.57
C ASN A 4 61.30 43.93 -45.94
N VAL A 5 61.23 42.88 -45.14
CA VAL A 5 61.80 41.58 -45.50
C VAL A 5 60.84 40.95 -46.53
N LEU A 6 61.18 41.08 -47.81
CA LEU A 6 60.49 40.39 -48.90
C LEU A 6 60.99 38.94 -48.94
N ILE A 7 60.19 38.01 -48.43
CA ILE A 7 60.47 36.58 -48.56
C ILE A 7 60.04 36.16 -49.96
N THR A 8 61.01 35.79 -50.81
CA THR A 8 60.76 35.33 -52.18
C THR A 8 60.45 33.82 -52.22
N PRO A 9 59.82 33.31 -53.30
CA PRO A 9 59.28 31.95 -53.36
C PRO A 9 60.30 30.80 -53.21
N ALA A 10 61.60 31.10 -53.21
CA ALA A 10 62.67 30.10 -53.10
C ALA A 10 63.09 29.80 -51.64
N SER A 11 62.55 30.51 -50.64
CA SER A 11 62.89 30.30 -49.24
C SER A 11 61.85 29.40 -48.56
N THR A 12 62.09 28.09 -48.56
CA THR A 12 61.18 27.07 -48.00
C THR A 12 61.16 26.99 -46.47
N LYS A 13 61.88 27.87 -45.76
CA LYS A 13 61.89 27.90 -44.30
C LYS A 13 62.25 29.29 -43.78
N VAL A 14 61.30 29.94 -43.11
CA VAL A 14 61.59 31.11 -42.27
C VAL A 14 61.90 30.58 -40.88
N ALA A 15 63.18 30.57 -40.51
CA ALA A 15 63.62 30.20 -39.17
C ALA A 15 64.12 31.46 -38.46
N PHE A 16 63.47 31.83 -37.36
CA PHE A 16 64.02 32.79 -36.41
C PHE A 16 64.88 32.00 -35.43
N THR A 17 66.18 31.88 -35.72
CA THR A 17 67.13 31.19 -34.84
C THR A 17 67.95 32.24 -34.10
N ASP A 18 67.60 32.52 -32.85
CA ASP A 18 68.47 33.20 -31.90
C ASP A 18 68.27 32.61 -30.49
N ALA A 19 69.35 32.50 -29.73
CA ALA A 19 69.44 31.71 -28.50
C ALA A 19 68.96 32.45 -27.23
N GLY A 20 68.07 33.43 -27.37
CA GLY A 20 67.54 34.24 -26.25
C GLY A 20 66.01 34.33 -26.23
N ASP A 21 65.45 34.81 -25.12
CA ASP A 21 64.03 35.11 -24.96
C ASP A 21 63.62 36.25 -25.93
N VAL A 22 63.25 35.88 -27.16
CA VAL A 22 62.73 36.83 -28.17
C VAL A 22 61.23 36.64 -28.28
N THR A 23 60.47 37.66 -27.87
CA THR A 23 59.05 37.76 -28.20
C THR A 23 58.92 38.08 -29.69
N THR A 24 58.84 37.07 -30.55
CA THR A 24 58.56 37.29 -31.97
C THR A 24 57.07 37.58 -32.13
N VAL A 25 56.72 38.87 -32.25
CA VAL A 25 55.33 39.30 -32.44
C VAL A 25 55.06 39.46 -33.93
N LEU A 26 54.38 38.50 -34.54
CA LEU A 26 53.86 38.61 -35.90
C LEU A 26 52.52 39.37 -35.87
N ARG A 27 52.52 40.63 -36.33
CA ARG A 27 51.30 41.45 -36.43
C ARG A 27 50.96 41.66 -37.90
N THR A 28 49.72 41.37 -38.29
CA THR A 28 49.21 41.73 -39.62
C THR A 28 48.37 43.00 -39.50
N SER A 29 48.42 43.88 -40.50
CA SER A 29 47.61 45.11 -40.52
C SER A 29 46.10 44.85 -40.57
N SER A 30 45.72 43.64 -40.97
CA SER A 30 44.33 43.16 -41.04
C SER A 30 43.88 42.38 -39.80
N GLY A 31 44.74 42.16 -38.80
CA GLY A 31 44.45 41.34 -37.60
C GLY A 31 44.29 39.83 -37.87
N ARG A 32 44.18 39.42 -39.14
CA ARG A 32 44.15 38.03 -39.57
C ARG A 32 45.57 37.54 -39.86
N PHE A 33 46.03 36.57 -39.10
CA PHE A 33 47.20 35.77 -39.42
C PHE A 33 46.69 34.41 -39.90
N GLU A 34 47.10 33.99 -41.09
CA GLU A 34 46.47 32.86 -41.79
C GLU A 34 47.56 31.95 -42.36
N PHE A 35 47.53 30.68 -41.97
CA PHE A 35 48.28 29.64 -42.65
C PHE A 35 47.40 29.09 -43.77
N LYS A 36 47.73 29.44 -45.01
CA LYS A 36 47.11 28.87 -46.22
C LYS A 36 48.17 28.12 -46.98
N ASP A 37 47.93 26.84 -47.23
CA ASP A 37 48.57 26.16 -48.36
C ASP A 37 47.60 26.18 -49.54
N SER A 38 48.11 26.52 -50.73
CA SER A 38 47.34 26.60 -51.97
C SER A 38 47.25 25.26 -52.72
N GLY A 39 47.92 24.21 -52.23
CA GLY A 39 47.79 22.85 -52.74
C GLY A 39 46.88 22.01 -51.86
N GLU A 40 45.88 21.36 -52.45
CA GLU A 40 45.00 20.46 -51.72
C GLU A 40 45.80 19.36 -51.01
N SER A 41 45.52 19.18 -49.71
CA SER A 41 46.03 18.11 -48.83
C SER A 41 47.35 18.39 -48.09
N SER A 42 47.42 19.42 -47.24
CA SER A 42 48.48 19.49 -46.21
C SER A 42 47.98 20.18 -44.93
N PHE A 43 48.07 19.46 -43.83
CA PHE A 43 47.78 19.88 -42.46
C PHE A 43 48.78 20.96 -42.01
N VAL A 44 48.34 21.90 -41.19
CA VAL A 44 49.23 22.83 -40.48
C VAL A 44 49.47 22.25 -39.10
N ASP A 45 50.65 21.66 -38.87
CA ASP A 45 51.05 21.20 -37.55
C ASP A 45 51.59 22.38 -36.73
N LEU A 46 51.05 22.55 -35.51
CA LEU A 46 51.55 23.50 -34.54
C LEU A 46 52.18 22.73 -33.37
N TYR A 47 53.51 22.82 -33.26
CA TYR A 47 54.25 22.26 -32.13
C TYR A 47 54.56 23.38 -31.13
N ALA A 48 53.84 23.41 -30.01
CA ALA A 48 54.06 24.34 -28.91
C ALA A 48 53.90 23.61 -27.57
N ASN A 49 54.60 24.07 -26.53
CA ASN A 49 54.37 23.59 -25.17
C ASN A 49 52.97 24.01 -24.70
N ASP A 50 52.67 25.30 -24.86
CA ASP A 50 51.39 25.90 -24.50
C ASP A 50 50.83 26.68 -25.69
N ILE A 51 49.51 26.63 -25.85
CA ILE A 51 48.76 27.50 -26.74
C ILE A 51 47.77 28.25 -25.85
N VAL A 52 47.95 29.57 -25.75
CA VAL A 52 47.06 30.47 -25.01
C VAL A 52 46.23 31.26 -26.02
N LEU A 53 44.90 31.18 -25.89
CA LEU A 53 43.95 31.89 -26.74
C LEU A 53 43.06 32.75 -25.84
N ASP A 54 43.21 34.09 -25.93
CA ASP A 54 42.36 35.03 -25.19
C ASP A 54 40.96 35.18 -25.79
N GLY A 55 40.73 34.60 -26.98
CA GLY A 55 39.47 34.64 -27.72
C GLY A 55 38.84 33.26 -27.88
N ASN A 56 37.88 33.17 -28.80
CA ASN A 56 37.17 31.93 -29.05
C ASN A 56 38.01 30.94 -29.86
N LEU A 57 37.91 29.67 -29.50
CA LEU A 57 38.33 28.56 -30.35
C LEU A 57 37.13 28.03 -31.13
N THR A 58 37.25 27.95 -32.46
CA THR A 58 36.30 27.26 -33.34
C THR A 58 37.06 26.21 -34.13
N VAL A 59 36.70 24.94 -33.97
CA VAL A 59 37.32 23.82 -34.69
C VAL A 59 36.34 23.34 -35.77
N GLY A 60 36.70 23.57 -37.03
CA GLY A 60 35.99 23.03 -38.18
C GLY A 60 36.56 21.66 -38.56
N GLY A 61 35.81 20.60 -38.32
CA GLY A 61 36.22 19.22 -38.62
C GLY A 61 35.18 18.22 -38.14
N THR A 62 35.38 16.93 -38.42
CA THR A 62 34.47 15.85 -37.97
C THR A 62 34.79 15.36 -36.56
N THR A 63 36.04 15.48 -36.11
CA THR A 63 36.51 14.98 -34.82
C THR A 63 37.48 15.98 -34.19
N THR A 64 37.31 16.21 -32.88
CA THR A 64 38.32 16.86 -32.05
C THR A 64 38.84 15.85 -31.05
N THR A 65 40.15 15.61 -31.03
CA THR A 65 40.78 14.68 -30.08
C THR A 65 41.57 15.49 -29.05
N VAL A 66 41.16 15.39 -27.78
CA VAL A 66 41.90 15.95 -26.64
C VAL A 66 42.50 14.78 -25.87
N ASN A 67 43.78 14.49 -26.14
CA ASN A 67 44.48 13.36 -25.54
C ASN A 67 45.27 13.79 -24.31
N THR A 68 44.55 14.09 -23.24
CA THR A 68 45.11 14.50 -21.95
C THR A 68 44.60 13.58 -20.84
N SER A 69 45.30 13.54 -19.71
CA SER A 69 44.85 12.79 -18.52
C SER A 69 43.60 13.40 -17.88
N SER A 70 43.39 14.71 -18.06
CA SER A 70 42.25 15.45 -17.54
C SER A 70 41.89 16.60 -18.48
N VAL A 71 40.62 16.93 -18.52
CA VAL A 71 40.07 18.13 -19.16
C VAL A 71 39.37 18.92 -18.07
N LEU A 72 39.83 20.13 -17.79
CA LEU A 72 39.21 21.03 -16.83
C LEU A 72 38.31 21.99 -17.61
N ILE A 73 37.03 22.05 -17.23
CA ILE A 73 36.03 22.94 -17.81
C ILE A 73 35.52 23.81 -16.67
N GLU A 74 35.80 25.10 -16.72
CA GLU A 74 35.34 26.05 -15.70
C GLU A 74 33.91 26.54 -15.96
N ASP A 75 33.40 26.33 -17.17
CA ASP A 75 32.03 26.69 -17.53
C ASP A 75 31.01 25.85 -16.74
N PRO A 76 29.95 26.47 -16.19
CA PRO A 76 28.93 25.74 -15.43
C PRO A 76 28.02 24.87 -16.31
N ILE A 77 28.03 25.07 -17.63
CA ILE A 77 27.14 24.39 -18.58
C ILE A 77 27.93 23.91 -19.79
N LEU A 78 27.88 22.61 -20.05
CA LEU A 78 28.33 22.00 -21.29
C LEU A 78 27.12 21.82 -22.23
N GLN A 79 27.07 22.57 -23.33
CA GLN A 79 26.00 22.46 -24.32
C GLN A 79 26.35 21.42 -25.39
N LEU A 80 25.53 20.38 -25.53
CA LEU A 80 25.67 19.34 -26.56
C LEU A 80 24.73 19.63 -27.75
N ALA A 81 25.07 19.10 -28.93
CA ALA A 81 24.26 19.18 -30.16
C ALA A 81 23.77 20.59 -30.57
N LYS A 82 24.54 21.66 -30.27
CA LYS A 82 24.16 23.06 -30.55
C LYS A 82 23.73 23.35 -32.00
N GLY A 83 24.21 22.56 -32.97
CA GLY A 83 23.85 22.70 -34.38
C GLY A 83 22.43 22.22 -34.73
N GLN A 84 21.81 21.39 -33.89
CA GLN A 84 20.47 20.85 -34.11
C GLN A 84 19.40 21.89 -33.73
N THR A 85 19.29 22.92 -34.56
CA THR A 85 18.46 24.11 -34.30
C THR A 85 17.08 24.08 -34.98
N SER A 86 16.82 23.06 -35.81
CA SER A 86 15.53 22.88 -36.51
C SER A 86 15.33 21.41 -36.90
N GLY A 87 14.07 21.03 -37.17
CA GLY A 87 13.66 19.66 -37.47
C GLY A 87 13.23 18.87 -36.22
N SER A 88 12.74 17.64 -36.42
CA SER A 88 12.54 16.71 -35.30
C SER A 88 13.89 16.33 -34.71
N PRO A 89 14.02 16.17 -33.39
CA PRO A 89 15.26 15.66 -32.82
C PRO A 89 15.41 14.18 -33.17
N THR A 90 16.65 13.77 -33.47
CA THR A 90 16.98 12.45 -34.02
C THR A 90 18.30 11.91 -33.48
N VAL A 91 18.89 12.54 -32.47
CA VAL A 91 20.24 12.19 -31.98
C VAL A 91 20.20 12.07 -30.47
N ASP A 92 20.94 11.10 -29.95
CA ASP A 92 21.12 10.96 -28.52
C ASP A 92 22.21 11.91 -28.04
N ILE A 93 22.02 12.50 -26.88
CA ILE A 93 22.99 13.39 -26.26
C ILE A 93 23.38 12.90 -24.88
N GLY A 94 24.67 12.93 -24.58
CA GLY A 94 25.16 12.55 -23.27
C GLY A 94 26.61 12.11 -23.28
N PHE A 95 26.93 11.18 -22.38
CA PHE A 95 28.29 10.73 -22.16
C PHE A 95 28.40 9.23 -22.41
N LEU A 96 29.45 8.82 -23.14
CA LEU A 96 29.78 7.43 -23.42
C LEU A 96 31.17 7.10 -22.85
N GLY A 97 31.24 6.03 -22.06
CA GLY A 97 32.49 5.45 -21.58
C GLY A 97 32.79 4.12 -22.27
N LEU A 98 33.92 4.07 -22.97
CA LEU A 98 34.43 2.84 -23.58
C LEU A 98 35.03 1.90 -22.52
N ARG A 99 34.69 0.61 -22.58
CA ARG A 99 34.98 -0.38 -21.51
C ARG A 99 35.67 -1.64 -22.01
N GLY A 100 36.46 -1.52 -23.07
CA GLY A 100 37.22 -2.64 -23.65
C GLY A 100 36.30 -3.70 -24.27
N SER A 101 36.40 -4.95 -23.81
CA SER A 101 35.61 -6.08 -24.34
C SER A 101 34.21 -6.23 -23.74
N SER A 102 33.87 -5.45 -22.71
CA SER A 102 32.52 -5.39 -22.15
C SER A 102 31.68 -4.36 -22.88
N ASN A 103 30.35 -4.43 -22.74
CA ASN A 103 29.47 -3.35 -23.20
C ASN A 103 29.90 -2.01 -22.59
N ASN A 104 29.98 -1.00 -23.43
CA ASN A 104 30.25 0.38 -23.07
C ASN A 104 29.09 0.93 -22.23
N ALA A 105 29.39 1.86 -21.32
CA ALA A 105 28.39 2.44 -20.44
C ALA A 105 28.08 3.86 -20.89
N ALA A 106 26.82 4.25 -20.91
CA ALA A 106 26.43 5.61 -21.28
C ALA A 106 25.36 6.17 -20.34
N PHE A 107 25.38 7.49 -20.18
CA PHE A 107 24.29 8.25 -19.59
C PHE A 107 23.83 9.27 -20.62
N ILE A 108 22.62 9.09 -21.13
CA ILE A 108 22.12 9.80 -22.31
C ILE A 108 20.68 10.27 -22.11
N TRP A 109 20.31 11.31 -22.85
CA TRP A 109 18.95 11.46 -23.34
C TRP A 109 18.82 10.54 -24.56
N ASP A 110 17.97 9.51 -24.44
CA ASP A 110 17.60 8.59 -25.52
C ASP A 110 16.39 9.18 -26.25
N GLU A 111 16.61 9.65 -27.47
CA GLU A 111 15.59 10.32 -28.28
C GLU A 111 14.56 9.33 -28.84
N SER A 112 14.87 8.04 -28.90
CA SER A 112 13.91 7.03 -29.37
C SER A 112 12.84 6.76 -28.33
N ASP A 113 13.20 6.86 -27.05
CA ASP A 113 12.34 6.56 -25.90
C ASP A 113 11.91 7.81 -25.12
N ASP A 114 12.37 9.01 -25.49
CA ASP A 114 12.12 10.32 -24.84
C ASP A 114 12.46 10.34 -23.34
N VAL A 115 13.60 9.72 -22.95
CA VAL A 115 13.99 9.56 -21.55
C VAL A 115 15.47 9.75 -21.29
N PHE A 116 15.80 10.20 -20.09
CA PHE A 116 17.15 9.99 -19.56
C PHE A 116 17.36 8.52 -19.21
N ALA A 117 18.45 7.94 -19.72
CA ALA A 117 18.77 6.55 -19.52
C ALA A 117 20.24 6.36 -19.13
N ALA A 118 20.46 5.52 -18.12
CA ALA A 118 21.75 4.86 -17.91
C ALA A 118 21.70 3.53 -18.66
N ILE A 119 22.60 3.33 -19.63
CA ILE A 119 22.57 2.17 -20.53
C ILE A 119 23.92 1.46 -20.60
N LEU A 120 23.86 0.19 -20.99
CA LEU A 120 24.97 -0.56 -21.56
C LEU A 120 24.73 -0.70 -23.05
N THR A 121 25.73 -0.41 -23.87
CA THR A 121 25.65 -0.46 -25.35
C THR A 121 26.92 -1.08 -25.94
N THR A 122 26.82 -1.61 -27.16
CA THR A 122 28.00 -2.04 -27.94
C THR A 122 28.55 -0.92 -28.83
N SER A 123 27.87 0.23 -28.92
CA SER A 123 28.30 1.37 -29.73
C SER A 123 29.59 2.00 -29.17
N ASP A 124 30.43 2.50 -30.07
CA ASP A 124 31.70 3.17 -29.78
C ASP A 124 31.63 4.71 -29.88
N GLY A 125 30.43 5.25 -30.14
CA GLY A 125 30.20 6.69 -30.26
C GLY A 125 30.49 7.27 -31.64
N SER A 126 30.76 6.44 -32.65
CA SER A 126 30.91 6.89 -34.04
C SER A 126 29.57 7.26 -34.71
N GLY A 127 28.45 6.77 -34.17
CA GLY A 127 27.09 7.06 -34.64
C GLY A 127 26.40 8.19 -33.87
N THR A 128 25.27 8.67 -34.42
CA THR A 128 24.44 9.73 -33.81
C THR A 128 23.35 9.20 -32.86
N THR A 129 23.18 7.88 -32.78
CA THR A 129 22.22 7.20 -31.91
C THR A 129 22.91 6.00 -31.23
N LEU A 130 22.56 5.74 -29.98
CA LEU A 130 23.13 4.73 -29.11
C LEU A 130 22.06 3.73 -28.70
N THR A 131 21.98 2.60 -29.42
CA THR A 131 21.03 1.54 -29.07
C THR A 131 21.40 0.88 -27.74
N PRO A 132 20.49 0.82 -26.76
CA PRO A 132 20.72 0.08 -25.53
C PRO A 132 20.79 -1.44 -25.80
N ALA A 133 21.89 -2.09 -25.39
CA ALA A 133 21.93 -3.55 -25.27
C ALA A 133 21.21 -4.00 -23.99
N SER A 134 21.31 -3.18 -22.93
CA SER A 134 20.51 -3.27 -21.70
C SER A 134 20.56 -1.95 -20.94
N TYR A 135 19.69 -1.80 -19.94
CA TYR A 135 19.74 -0.66 -19.01
C TYR A 135 20.71 -0.93 -17.85
N ALA A 136 21.49 0.08 -17.50
CA ALA A 136 22.37 0.08 -16.34
C ALA A 136 21.61 0.58 -15.09
N GLY A 137 22.01 0.08 -13.91
CA GLY A 137 21.46 0.58 -12.65
C GLY A 137 22.02 1.96 -12.28
N PHE A 138 21.20 2.78 -11.64
CA PHE A 138 21.60 4.06 -11.05
C PHE A 138 21.64 3.95 -9.52
N LYS A 139 22.81 4.19 -8.91
CA LYS A 139 22.98 4.16 -7.44
C LYS A 139 23.04 5.59 -6.89
N ALA A 140 22.07 5.95 -6.07
CA ALA A 140 22.00 7.24 -5.37
C ALA A 140 21.58 7.01 -3.90
N GLY A 141 21.92 7.96 -3.03
CA GLY A 141 21.45 7.97 -1.63
C GLY A 141 19.96 8.29 -1.58
N ASN A 142 19.61 9.57 -1.45
CA ASN A 142 18.23 10.02 -1.59
C ASN A 142 17.94 10.36 -3.06
N THR A 143 16.85 9.82 -3.60
CA THR A 143 16.32 10.21 -4.91
C THR A 143 14.99 10.91 -4.71
N ILE A 144 14.87 12.16 -5.19
CA ILE A 144 13.60 12.90 -5.20
C ILE A 144 13.05 12.83 -6.61
N LEU A 145 11.91 12.19 -6.78
CA LEU A 145 11.16 12.18 -8.03
C LEU A 145 9.89 13.01 -7.81
N SER A 146 9.81 14.17 -8.46
CA SER A 146 8.64 15.03 -8.41
C SER A 146 8.12 15.26 -9.83
N SER A 147 6.81 15.42 -9.96
CA SER A 147 6.22 15.98 -11.16
C SER A 147 5.35 17.17 -10.76
N GLY A 148 5.35 18.24 -11.57
CA GLY A 148 4.63 19.48 -11.24
C GLY A 148 3.11 19.32 -11.21
N ALA A 149 2.56 18.36 -11.96
CA ALA A 149 1.13 18.04 -11.99
C ALA A 149 0.90 16.63 -12.58
N GLY A 150 1.33 15.58 -11.86
CA GLY A 150 1.16 14.20 -12.34
C GLY A 150 1.58 13.12 -11.34
N THR A 151 1.31 11.88 -11.70
CA THR A 151 1.93 10.71 -11.06
C THR A 151 3.35 10.57 -11.60
N VAL A 152 4.32 10.30 -10.74
CA VAL A 152 5.63 9.80 -11.16
C VAL A 152 5.48 8.29 -11.38
N PRO A 153 5.45 7.78 -12.63
CA PRO A 153 5.36 6.35 -12.86
C PRO A 153 6.71 5.72 -12.51
N LEU A 154 6.83 5.13 -11.31
CA LEU A 154 7.97 4.30 -10.97
C LEU A 154 7.75 2.91 -11.59
N ILE A 155 8.30 2.68 -12.80
CA ILE A 155 8.32 1.36 -13.43
C ILE A 155 9.44 0.54 -12.78
N ALA A 156 9.18 0.01 -11.58
CA ALA A 156 10.08 -0.93 -10.94
C ALA A 156 9.83 -2.34 -11.49
N ASN A 157 10.56 -2.75 -12.53
CA ASN A 157 10.71 -4.17 -12.85
C ASN A 157 11.74 -4.79 -11.89
N GLN A 158 11.41 -4.82 -10.59
CA GLN A 158 12.26 -5.43 -9.58
C GLN A 158 11.94 -6.92 -9.46
N THR A 159 12.79 -7.77 -10.02
CA THR A 159 12.90 -9.17 -9.59
C THR A 159 13.73 -9.19 -8.30
N ALA A 160 13.07 -9.17 -7.14
CA ALA A 160 13.74 -9.28 -5.86
C ALA A 160 14.36 -10.68 -5.70
N THR A 161 15.60 -10.86 -6.14
CA THR A 161 16.38 -12.08 -5.87
C THR A 161 17.18 -11.89 -4.59
N GLY A 162 16.54 -12.04 -3.43
CA GLY A 162 17.21 -12.01 -2.13
C GLY A 162 16.23 -12.12 -0.96
N ALA A 163 16.40 -13.13 -0.11
CA ALA A 163 15.61 -13.28 1.11
C ALA A 163 15.92 -12.12 2.07
N GLY A 164 14.88 -11.36 2.48
CA GLY A 164 14.97 -10.42 3.61
C GLY A 164 14.83 -8.92 3.30
N TRP A 165 14.38 -8.53 2.11
CA TRP A 165 14.11 -7.10 1.83
C TRP A 165 12.61 -6.86 1.64
N GLU A 166 11.99 -6.20 2.62
CA GLU A 166 10.66 -5.60 2.49
C GLU A 166 10.77 -4.36 1.60
N THR A 167 10.04 -4.33 0.49
CA THR A 167 10.00 -3.13 -0.35
C THR A 167 8.74 -2.34 -0.04
N LEU A 168 8.90 -1.18 0.59
CA LEU A 168 7.82 -0.25 0.86
C LEU A 168 7.61 0.60 -0.41
N PHE A 169 6.61 0.27 -1.21
CA PHE A 169 6.26 1.05 -2.41
C PHE A 169 4.98 1.85 -2.20
N GLU A 170 5.06 3.16 -2.36
CA GLU A 170 3.90 4.05 -2.48
C GLU A 170 3.66 4.32 -3.97
N GLY A 171 2.88 3.45 -4.62
CA GLY A 171 2.54 3.56 -6.04
C GLY A 171 1.06 3.86 -6.22
N LYS A 172 0.71 5.08 -6.64
CA LYS A 172 -0.65 5.40 -7.09
C LYS A 172 -0.86 4.84 -8.49
N ARG A 173 -1.58 3.72 -8.62
CA ARG A 173 -2.33 3.42 -9.84
C ARG A 173 -3.77 3.82 -9.57
N ASP A 174 -4.23 4.85 -10.27
CA ASP A 174 -5.65 5.23 -10.31
C ASP A 174 -6.28 5.52 -8.95
N GLY A 175 -5.70 6.48 -8.20
CA GLY A 175 -6.24 6.92 -6.91
C GLY A 175 -6.09 5.94 -5.74
N ALA A 176 -5.64 4.70 -5.99
CA ALA A 176 -5.34 3.68 -4.99
C ALA A 176 -3.90 3.80 -4.48
N VAL A 177 -3.68 3.83 -3.17
CA VAL A 177 -2.34 3.62 -2.59
C VAL A 177 -2.21 2.14 -2.26
N ASP A 178 -1.47 1.42 -3.10
CA ASP A 178 -1.32 -0.03 -2.96
C ASP A 178 -0.03 -0.35 -2.18
N TYR A 179 -0.14 -0.63 -0.88
CA TYR A 179 0.97 -1.15 -0.07
C TYR A 179 1.04 -2.67 -0.25
N ARG A 180 1.86 -3.12 -1.21
CA ARG A 180 2.11 -4.55 -1.44
C ARG A 180 3.36 -5.01 -0.71
N VAL A 181 3.18 -5.77 0.37
CA VAL A 181 4.24 -6.59 0.94
C VAL A 181 4.13 -7.98 0.31
N SER A 182 4.86 -8.24 -0.79
CA SER A 182 4.83 -9.55 -1.45
C SER A 182 6.07 -10.37 -1.11
N SER A 183 5.94 -11.24 -0.11
CA SER A 183 6.53 -12.58 -0.21
C SER A 183 5.39 -13.57 -0.50
N ASN A 184 5.68 -14.77 -1.02
CA ASN A 184 4.73 -15.72 -1.64
C ASN A 184 3.53 -16.21 -0.76
N SER A 185 3.21 -15.58 0.36
CA SER A 185 2.02 -15.85 1.21
C SER A 185 1.55 -14.65 2.06
N ASP A 186 2.02 -13.42 1.81
CA ASP A 186 1.85 -12.31 2.75
C ASP A 186 0.71 -11.34 2.45
N MET A 187 0.20 -10.76 3.54
CA MET A 187 -0.90 -9.81 3.59
C MET A 187 -0.71 -8.62 2.66
N VAL A 188 -1.67 -8.38 1.78
CA VAL A 188 -1.75 -7.16 0.98
C VAL A 188 -2.61 -6.15 1.74
N ILE A 189 -2.05 -5.06 2.25
CA ILE A 189 -2.84 -3.96 2.83
C ILE A 189 -3.08 -2.94 1.72
N VAL A 190 -4.18 -3.07 0.99
CA VAL A 190 -4.58 -2.03 0.03
C VAL A 190 -5.37 -0.96 0.78
N TYR A 191 -4.86 0.27 0.80
CA TYR A 191 -5.62 1.43 1.29
C TYR A 191 -5.99 2.31 0.09
N ASN A 192 -7.28 2.30 -0.30
CA ASN A 192 -7.76 3.17 -1.36
C ASN A 192 -8.70 4.25 -0.80
N PRO A 193 -8.23 5.51 -0.63
CA PRO A 193 -9.06 6.60 -0.12
C PRO A 193 -10.09 7.14 -1.12
N ASN A 194 -10.11 6.67 -2.37
CA ASN A 194 -10.94 7.23 -3.46
C ASN A 194 -12.01 6.27 -4.02
N ILE A 195 -12.15 5.03 -3.52
CA ILE A 195 -13.27 4.18 -3.93
C ILE A 195 -14.42 4.36 -2.95
N THR A 196 -15.45 5.10 -3.36
CA THR A 196 -16.69 5.29 -2.59
C THR A 196 -17.58 4.03 -2.56
N SER A 197 -17.11 2.90 -3.10
CA SER A 197 -17.92 1.71 -3.40
C SER A 197 -17.20 0.36 -3.23
N SER A 198 -15.94 0.34 -2.76
CA SER A 198 -15.20 -0.90 -2.45
C SER A 198 -14.42 -0.74 -1.15
N ALA A 199 -14.10 -1.85 -0.50
CA ALA A 199 -13.41 -1.90 0.79
C ALA A 199 -12.21 -0.92 0.91
N HIS A 200 -12.15 -0.18 2.02
CA HIS A 200 -11.03 0.68 2.39
C HIS A 200 -9.77 -0.10 2.74
N MET A 201 -9.90 -1.30 3.33
CA MET A 201 -8.77 -2.19 3.67
C MET A 201 -9.21 -3.66 3.53
N TRP A 202 -8.35 -4.55 3.05
CA TRP A 202 -8.64 -5.98 3.03
C TRP A 202 -7.39 -6.83 3.26
N PHE A 203 -7.61 -8.05 3.71
CA PHE A 203 -6.61 -9.10 3.82
C PHE A 203 -7.08 -10.28 2.97
N SER A 204 -6.27 -10.71 2.00
CA SER A 204 -6.58 -11.89 1.19
C SER A 204 -5.52 -12.96 1.29
N VAL A 205 -5.97 -14.21 1.13
CA VAL A 205 -5.09 -15.37 0.94
C VAL A 205 -5.62 -16.14 -0.27
N ASN A 206 -4.75 -16.40 -1.26
CA ASN A 206 -5.10 -17.09 -2.51
C ASN A 206 -6.28 -16.45 -3.28
N GLY A 207 -6.35 -15.12 -3.31
CA GLY A 207 -7.40 -14.38 -4.05
C GLY A 207 -8.77 -14.33 -3.38
N ALA A 208 -8.95 -14.91 -2.19
CA ALA A 208 -10.18 -14.81 -1.41
C ALA A 208 -10.05 -13.79 -0.27
N TYR A 209 -11.10 -12.98 -0.04
CA TYR A 209 -11.18 -12.08 1.11
C TYR A 209 -11.25 -12.88 2.40
N ARG A 210 -10.31 -12.61 3.31
CA ARG A 210 -10.30 -13.16 4.67
C ARG A 210 -10.85 -12.15 5.67
N LEU A 211 -10.50 -10.87 5.50
CA LEU A 211 -11.06 -9.75 6.24
C LEU A 211 -11.17 -8.54 5.31
N ALA A 212 -12.25 -7.77 5.41
CA ALA A 212 -12.48 -6.55 4.65
C ALA A 212 -13.06 -5.47 5.57
N LEU A 213 -12.51 -4.26 5.54
CA LEU A 213 -13.09 -3.04 6.10
C LEU A 213 -13.69 -2.23 4.95
N MET A 214 -14.99 -2.00 4.99
CA MET A 214 -15.78 -1.38 3.93
C MET A 214 -15.76 0.15 3.99
N ALA A 215 -16.16 0.78 2.88
CA ALA A 215 -16.21 2.24 2.78
C ALA A 215 -17.17 2.86 3.81
N ASP A 216 -18.24 2.14 4.15
CA ASP A 216 -19.24 2.49 5.16
C ASP A 216 -18.82 2.12 6.60
N GLY A 217 -17.58 1.64 6.79
CA GLY A 217 -17.03 1.28 8.09
C GLY A 217 -17.34 -0.14 8.57
N LYS A 218 -18.09 -0.94 7.81
CA LYS A 218 -18.40 -2.33 8.17
C LYS A 218 -17.20 -3.24 8.02
N VAL A 219 -17.09 -4.26 8.87
CA VAL A 219 -16.04 -5.29 8.80
C VAL A 219 -16.66 -6.62 8.40
N GLY A 220 -16.21 -7.18 7.27
CA GLY A 220 -16.52 -8.53 6.85
C GLY A 220 -15.36 -9.48 7.12
N ILE A 221 -15.61 -10.64 7.74
CA ILE A 221 -14.66 -11.75 7.81
C ILE A 221 -15.19 -12.85 6.88
N GLY A 222 -14.41 -13.18 5.86
CA GLY A 222 -14.81 -14.14 4.80
C GLY A 222 -15.77 -13.59 3.73
N THR A 223 -16.27 -12.36 3.89
CA THR A 223 -17.18 -11.68 2.94
C THR A 223 -16.69 -10.26 2.63
N SER A 224 -16.96 -9.79 1.41
CA SER A 224 -16.79 -8.39 0.99
C SER A 224 -18.11 -7.60 0.98
N ALA A 225 -19.22 -8.22 1.35
CA ALA A 225 -20.53 -7.59 1.48
C ALA A 225 -21.10 -7.89 2.88
N PRO A 226 -20.58 -7.22 3.93
CA PRO A 226 -21.10 -7.40 5.28
C PRO A 226 -22.50 -6.79 5.44
N ASP A 227 -23.43 -7.54 6.05
CA ASP A 227 -24.80 -7.08 6.29
C ASP A 227 -24.87 -6.09 7.47
N SER A 228 -24.03 -6.30 8.49
CA SER A 228 -23.94 -5.49 9.72
C SER A 228 -22.55 -4.86 9.91
N ASN A 229 -22.37 -4.10 11.01
CA ASN A 229 -21.08 -3.51 11.38
C ASN A 229 -19.94 -4.54 11.49
N LEU A 230 -20.23 -5.73 12.01
CA LEU A 230 -19.33 -6.88 11.93
C LEU A 230 -20.09 -8.10 11.40
N HIS A 231 -19.70 -8.60 10.24
CA HIS A 231 -20.23 -9.82 9.63
C HIS A 231 -19.15 -10.90 9.57
N ILE A 232 -19.31 -11.96 10.37
CA ILE A 232 -18.49 -13.18 10.28
C ILE A 232 -19.21 -14.19 9.40
N TRP A 233 -18.68 -14.40 8.20
CA TRP A 233 -19.32 -15.17 7.15
C TRP A 233 -18.49 -16.39 6.76
N LYS A 234 -19.13 -17.56 6.73
CA LYS A 234 -18.51 -18.80 6.20
C LYS A 234 -19.17 -19.27 4.91
N ALA A 235 -20.49 -19.17 4.82
CA ALA A 235 -21.31 -19.55 3.68
C ALA A 235 -22.70 -18.94 3.82
N THR A 236 -23.43 -18.76 2.71
CA THR A 236 -24.77 -18.17 2.71
C THR A 236 -25.81 -19.06 3.41
N ALA A 237 -26.61 -18.48 4.30
CA ALA A 237 -27.77 -19.07 4.95
C ALA A 237 -29.04 -19.00 4.07
N GLY A 238 -28.95 -18.44 2.86
CA GLY A 238 -30.06 -18.30 1.92
C GLY A 238 -30.18 -16.87 1.37
N SER A 239 -31.39 -16.48 0.93
CA SER A 239 -31.69 -15.16 0.37
C SER A 239 -32.16 -14.12 1.39
N VAL A 240 -32.08 -14.45 2.69
CA VAL A 240 -32.51 -13.56 3.79
C VAL A 240 -31.36 -12.62 4.16
N THR A 241 -31.68 -11.35 4.34
CA THR A 241 -30.75 -10.33 4.87
C THR A 241 -30.77 -10.36 6.40
N ALA A 242 -29.64 -10.06 7.04
CA ALA A 242 -29.61 -9.90 8.48
C ALA A 242 -30.54 -8.77 8.98
N SER A 243 -30.98 -8.85 10.24
CA SER A 243 -31.78 -7.80 10.88
C SER A 243 -31.01 -6.47 10.93
N SER A 244 -31.70 -5.35 10.70
CA SER A 244 -31.11 -4.00 10.77
C SER A 244 -30.59 -3.62 12.16
N ASP A 245 -31.10 -4.26 13.22
CA ASP A 245 -30.70 -3.97 14.60
C ASP A 245 -29.41 -4.72 15.01
N ALA A 246 -28.98 -5.71 14.21
CA ALA A 246 -27.82 -6.54 14.53
C ALA A 246 -26.51 -5.77 14.29
N GLN A 247 -25.69 -5.65 15.35
CA GLN A 247 -24.33 -5.15 15.23
C GLN A 247 -23.35 -6.25 14.76
N LEU A 248 -23.55 -7.47 15.26
CA LEU A 248 -22.80 -8.68 14.91
C LEU A 248 -23.71 -9.67 14.17
N VAL A 249 -23.26 -10.13 13.01
CA VAL A 249 -23.89 -11.22 12.26
C VAL A 249 -22.89 -12.36 12.14
N VAL A 250 -23.33 -13.58 12.45
CA VAL A 250 -22.56 -14.81 12.28
C VAL A 250 -23.34 -15.73 11.35
N GLU A 251 -22.81 -15.97 10.15
CA GLU A 251 -23.53 -16.66 9.08
C GLU A 251 -22.80 -17.92 8.60
N ASN A 252 -23.57 -19.00 8.44
CA ASN A 252 -23.14 -20.28 7.87
C ASN A 252 -24.35 -20.95 7.20
N SER A 253 -24.12 -21.75 6.16
CA SER A 253 -25.17 -22.50 5.45
C SER A 253 -25.70 -23.70 6.23
N ALA A 254 -25.00 -24.12 7.29
CA ALA A 254 -25.40 -25.21 8.18
C ALA A 254 -25.64 -24.66 9.60
N ILE A 255 -24.71 -24.93 10.53
CA ILE A 255 -24.81 -24.46 11.92
C ILE A 255 -24.04 -23.15 12.05
N ALA A 256 -24.74 -22.05 12.30
CA ALA A 256 -24.15 -20.82 12.80
C ALA A 256 -24.08 -20.89 14.33
N ALA A 257 -22.90 -20.71 14.90
CA ALA A 257 -22.69 -20.83 16.34
C ALA A 257 -21.75 -19.74 16.85
N ILE A 258 -22.02 -19.28 18.08
CA ILE A 258 -21.12 -18.46 18.87
C ILE A 258 -20.75 -19.29 20.09
N ASN A 259 -19.45 -19.49 20.32
CA ASN A 259 -18.96 -20.24 21.48
C ASN A 259 -18.48 -19.27 22.56
N LEU A 260 -19.09 -19.32 23.75
CA LEU A 260 -18.72 -18.51 24.91
C LEU A 260 -18.05 -19.41 25.95
N LEU A 261 -16.72 -19.39 26.01
CA LEU A 261 -15.94 -20.17 26.96
C LEU A 261 -15.57 -19.33 28.18
N SER A 262 -15.87 -19.85 29.37
CA SER A 262 -15.56 -19.22 30.66
C SER A 262 -14.81 -20.19 31.57
N GLY A 263 -14.18 -19.68 32.65
CA GLY A 263 -13.54 -20.53 33.66
C GLY A 263 -14.54 -21.48 34.34
N SER A 264 -14.05 -22.62 34.87
CA SER A 264 -14.89 -23.68 35.45
C SER A 264 -15.70 -23.27 36.69
N SER A 265 -15.34 -22.16 37.34
CA SER A 265 -16.06 -21.54 38.45
C SER A 265 -16.69 -20.20 38.09
N SER A 266 -16.80 -19.90 36.79
CA SER A 266 -17.27 -18.63 36.24
C SER A 266 -18.43 -18.88 35.27
N HIS A 267 -18.83 -17.85 34.53
CA HIS A 267 -20.05 -17.87 33.72
C HIS A 267 -19.79 -17.30 32.33
N GLY A 268 -20.44 -17.88 31.32
CA GLY A 268 -20.57 -17.26 30.00
C GLY A 268 -21.90 -16.53 29.93
N GLN A 269 -21.93 -15.31 29.37
CA GLN A 269 -23.11 -14.44 29.45
C GLN A 269 -23.35 -13.63 28.17
N ILE A 270 -24.62 -13.33 27.91
CA ILE A 270 -25.09 -12.25 27.03
C ILE A 270 -25.79 -11.24 27.94
N LEU A 271 -25.34 -9.99 27.89
CA LEU A 271 -25.79 -8.91 28.75
C LEU A 271 -26.64 -7.91 27.95
N PHE A 272 -27.68 -7.41 28.58
CA PHE A 272 -28.57 -6.37 28.09
C PHE A 272 -28.49 -5.20 29.05
N GLY A 273 -28.32 -4.00 28.54
CA GLY A 273 -28.24 -2.79 29.34
C GLY A 273 -28.74 -1.58 28.57
N ASP A 274 -28.85 -0.47 29.27
CA ASP A 274 -29.25 0.83 28.74
C ASP A 274 -28.30 1.93 29.24
N ALA A 275 -28.76 3.19 29.17
CA ALA A 275 -27.95 4.34 29.59
C ALA A 275 -27.74 4.43 31.12
N ALA A 276 -28.55 3.74 31.92
CA ALA A 276 -28.49 3.73 33.38
C ALA A 276 -27.75 2.50 33.91
N ASP A 277 -28.01 1.32 33.32
CA ASP A 277 -27.50 0.04 33.81
C ASP A 277 -26.91 -0.79 32.66
N ASN A 278 -25.63 -1.19 32.76
CA ASN A 278 -24.94 -1.92 31.68
C ASN A 278 -25.25 -3.43 31.65
N ASP A 279 -26.01 -3.94 32.62
CA ASP A 279 -26.31 -5.36 32.80
C ASP A 279 -27.73 -5.61 33.37
N ASP A 280 -28.67 -4.72 33.04
CA ASP A 280 -30.08 -4.76 33.46
C ASP A 280 -30.75 -6.11 33.19
N GLY A 281 -30.44 -6.75 32.06
CA GLY A 281 -30.86 -8.12 31.72
C GLY A 281 -29.68 -9.02 31.41
N GLN A 282 -29.76 -10.31 31.74
CA GLN A 282 -28.67 -11.26 31.48
C GLN A 282 -29.20 -12.64 31.12
N PHE A 283 -28.64 -13.25 30.08
CA PHE A 283 -28.71 -14.69 29.82
C PHE A 283 -27.34 -15.28 30.10
N GLY A 284 -27.24 -16.30 30.95
CA GLY A 284 -25.95 -16.85 31.32
C GLY A 284 -25.97 -18.35 31.56
N TYR A 285 -24.78 -18.93 31.50
CA TYR A 285 -24.52 -20.31 31.90
C TYR A 285 -23.49 -20.33 33.01
N ASP A 286 -23.87 -20.88 34.16
CA ASP A 286 -23.02 -21.00 35.35
C ASP A 286 -22.24 -22.31 35.31
N GLN A 287 -20.91 -22.26 35.18
CA GLN A 287 -20.08 -23.47 35.08
C GLN A 287 -19.96 -24.22 36.41
N ALA A 288 -20.01 -23.51 37.55
CA ALA A 288 -19.84 -24.13 38.86
C ALA A 288 -21.05 -25.00 39.22
N ASN A 289 -22.25 -24.45 39.00
CA ASN A 289 -23.51 -25.14 39.30
C ASN A 289 -24.07 -25.91 38.09
N ARG A 290 -23.51 -25.68 36.89
CA ARG A 290 -24.00 -26.21 35.59
C ARG A 290 -25.44 -25.79 35.29
N GLU A 291 -25.72 -24.49 35.44
CA GLU A 291 -27.08 -23.94 35.35
C GLU A 291 -27.19 -22.91 34.23
N PHE A 292 -28.23 -23.00 33.41
CA PHE A 292 -28.61 -21.90 32.51
C PHE A 292 -29.56 -20.95 33.25
N TYR A 293 -29.36 -19.64 33.18
CA TYR A 293 -30.12 -18.69 33.98
C TYR A 293 -30.44 -17.37 33.28
N TRP A 294 -31.45 -16.70 33.83
CA TRP A 294 -31.88 -15.36 33.47
C TRP A 294 -31.87 -14.44 34.68
N LYS A 295 -31.39 -13.22 34.48
CA LYS A 295 -31.48 -12.11 35.46
C LYS A 295 -32.14 -10.90 34.79
N THR A 296 -32.78 -10.08 35.61
CA THR A 296 -33.41 -8.81 35.21
C THR A 296 -33.26 -7.78 36.33
N ALA A 297 -33.44 -6.49 36.04
CA ALA A 297 -33.37 -5.38 37.00
C ALA A 297 -31.98 -5.26 37.67
N GLY A 298 -30.90 -5.40 36.88
CA GLY A 298 -29.51 -5.14 37.27
C GLY A 298 -29.01 -5.85 38.53
N ASN A 299 -29.68 -6.93 38.96
CA ASN A 299 -29.38 -7.59 40.23
C ASN A 299 -28.86 -9.01 40.06
N ASN A 300 -28.20 -9.50 41.10
CA ASN A 300 -27.52 -10.79 41.10
C ASN A 300 -28.45 -12.01 41.26
N THR A 301 -29.76 -11.82 41.42
CA THR A 301 -30.70 -12.92 41.68
C THR A 301 -31.20 -13.52 40.37
N LYS A 302 -30.90 -14.81 40.16
CA LYS A 302 -31.44 -15.62 39.05
C LYS A 302 -32.97 -15.68 39.17
N ARG A 303 -33.68 -15.00 38.26
CA ARG A 303 -35.15 -14.94 38.23
C ARG A 303 -35.75 -16.21 37.66
N MET A 304 -35.08 -16.78 36.67
CA MET A 304 -35.36 -18.09 36.11
C MET A 304 -34.05 -18.85 35.96
N LEU A 305 -34.08 -20.17 36.16
CA LEU A 305 -32.95 -21.05 35.84
C LEU A 305 -33.41 -22.44 35.42
N ILE A 306 -32.51 -23.14 34.72
CA ILE A 306 -32.54 -24.59 34.52
C ILE A 306 -31.32 -25.14 35.24
N ASP A 307 -31.55 -26.01 36.23
CA ASP A 307 -30.46 -26.60 37.00
C ASP A 307 -29.74 -27.73 36.25
N ALA A 308 -28.71 -28.29 36.87
CA ALA A 308 -27.91 -29.37 36.29
C ALA A 308 -28.68 -30.69 36.08
N ASP A 309 -29.83 -30.84 36.74
CA ASP A 309 -30.73 -32.00 36.64
C ASP A 309 -31.87 -31.75 35.64
N GLY A 310 -31.95 -30.53 35.07
CA GLY A 310 -32.95 -30.13 34.08
C GLY A 310 -34.24 -29.53 34.66
N ASN A 311 -34.27 -29.23 35.97
CA ASN A 311 -35.44 -28.61 36.59
C ASN A 311 -35.47 -27.10 36.34
N VAL A 312 -36.66 -26.57 36.02
CA VAL A 312 -36.90 -25.15 35.78
C VAL A 312 -37.36 -24.48 37.08
N GLY A 313 -36.59 -23.51 37.58
CA GLY A 313 -36.98 -22.63 38.68
C GLY A 313 -37.43 -21.27 38.17
N ILE A 314 -38.55 -20.73 38.68
CA ILE A 314 -38.97 -19.33 38.51
C ILE A 314 -39.19 -18.73 39.90
N GLY A 315 -38.45 -17.67 40.25
CA GLY A 315 -38.48 -17.07 41.60
C GLY A 315 -37.80 -17.93 42.70
N THR A 316 -37.16 -19.03 42.33
CA THR A 316 -36.36 -19.90 43.20
C THR A 316 -35.06 -20.29 42.52
N THR A 317 -33.98 -20.41 43.29
CA THR A 317 -32.68 -20.89 42.82
C THR A 317 -32.44 -22.38 43.12
N ALA A 318 -33.39 -23.04 43.78
CA ALA A 318 -33.32 -24.45 44.15
C ALA A 318 -34.67 -25.11 43.81
N PRO A 319 -34.95 -25.36 42.52
CA PRO A 319 -36.14 -26.10 42.13
C PRO A 319 -36.09 -27.52 42.72
N THR A 320 -37.24 -28.03 43.19
CA THR A 320 -37.36 -29.38 43.79
C THR A 320 -38.29 -30.29 42.98
N ALA A 321 -38.71 -29.80 41.82
CA ALA A 321 -39.60 -30.44 40.86
C ALA A 321 -39.25 -29.90 39.48
N THR A 322 -39.62 -30.64 38.42
CA THR A 322 -39.28 -30.29 37.02
C THR A 322 -39.66 -28.86 36.63
N LEU A 323 -40.75 -28.32 37.20
CA LEU A 323 -41.08 -26.90 37.15
C LEU A 323 -41.45 -26.44 38.57
N HIS A 324 -40.67 -25.54 39.15
CA HIS A 324 -40.92 -24.93 40.47
C HIS A 324 -41.05 -23.41 40.32
N VAL A 325 -42.29 -22.91 40.39
CA VAL A 325 -42.59 -21.47 40.43
C VAL A 325 -42.84 -21.05 41.86
N ARG A 326 -42.06 -20.09 42.36
CA ARG A 326 -42.17 -19.55 43.72
C ARG A 326 -42.43 -18.05 43.68
N ASP A 327 -43.55 -17.63 44.25
CA ASP A 327 -43.80 -16.22 44.52
C ASP A 327 -43.05 -15.80 45.79
N THR A 328 -42.19 -14.79 45.67
CA THR A 328 -41.44 -14.22 46.80
C THR A 328 -42.13 -13.00 47.43
N SER A 329 -43.27 -12.56 46.88
CA SER A 329 -43.98 -11.35 47.32
C SER A 329 -44.97 -11.60 48.47
N THR A 330 -45.37 -12.85 48.71
CA THR A 330 -46.25 -13.20 49.84
C THR A 330 -45.53 -14.10 50.84
N SER A 331 -45.34 -13.61 52.06
CA SER A 331 -44.74 -14.31 53.22
C SER A 331 -45.56 -15.49 53.76
N SER A 332 -46.63 -15.88 53.08
CA SER A 332 -47.35 -17.12 53.33
C SER A 332 -47.10 -18.03 52.13
N GLY A 333 -46.41 -19.17 52.34
CA GLY A 333 -45.96 -20.14 51.33
C GLY A 333 -47.10 -20.84 50.58
N ARG A 334 -47.98 -20.05 49.98
CA ARG A 334 -49.13 -20.48 49.21
C ARG A 334 -48.68 -20.51 47.76
N TRP A 335 -48.68 -21.71 47.17
CA TRP A 335 -48.57 -21.91 45.73
C TRP A 335 -49.71 -21.18 45.04
N THR A 336 -49.50 -19.91 44.73
CA THR A 336 -50.34 -19.15 43.81
C THR A 336 -49.60 -19.17 42.48
N ALA A 337 -49.63 -20.32 41.80
CA ALA A 337 -49.72 -20.24 40.36
C ALA A 337 -51.07 -19.57 40.08
N ALA A 338 -51.10 -18.24 40.08
CA ALA A 338 -52.22 -17.50 39.55
C ALA A 338 -52.23 -17.80 38.06
N PHE A 339 -52.90 -18.89 37.68
CA PHE A 339 -53.35 -19.07 36.30
C PHE A 339 -54.36 -17.94 36.08
N VAL A 340 -53.86 -16.78 35.63
CA VAL A 340 -54.70 -15.70 35.14
C VAL A 340 -55.30 -16.22 33.84
N ALA A 341 -56.44 -16.89 33.95
CA ALA A 341 -57.29 -17.06 32.79
C ALA A 341 -57.87 -15.68 32.50
N ASP A 342 -57.62 -15.14 31.30
CA ASP A 342 -58.29 -13.93 30.78
C ASP A 342 -59.83 -14.08 30.74
N ASN A 343 -60.33 -15.28 31.05
CA ASN A 343 -61.70 -15.74 31.07
C ASN A 343 -61.97 -16.59 32.34
N ALA A 344 -61.98 -15.92 33.50
CA ALA A 344 -62.79 -16.12 34.72
C ALA A 344 -63.25 -17.52 35.24
N ASN A 345 -62.69 -18.68 34.85
CA ASN A 345 -63.27 -19.99 35.21
C ASN A 345 -62.35 -21.03 35.87
N ILE A 346 -61.17 -20.66 36.39
CA ILE A 346 -60.31 -21.63 37.09
C ILE A 346 -59.91 -21.09 38.46
N ALA A 347 -60.55 -21.60 39.51
CA ALA A 347 -60.13 -21.43 40.90
C ALA A 347 -59.43 -22.71 41.37
N ILE A 348 -58.11 -22.79 41.22
CA ILE A 348 -57.31 -23.88 41.84
C ILE A 348 -57.11 -23.51 43.31
N THR A 349 -57.96 -24.05 44.18
CA THR A 349 -57.76 -23.95 45.64
C THR A 349 -56.92 -25.14 46.07
N ALA A 350 -55.61 -24.95 46.24
CA ALA A 350 -54.78 -25.94 46.93
C ALA A 350 -55.17 -25.98 48.41
N GLN A 351 -56.02 -26.94 48.80
CA GLN A 351 -56.04 -27.46 50.16
C GLN A 351 -55.03 -28.60 50.27
N ALA A 352 -54.51 -28.83 51.48
CA ALA A 352 -53.47 -29.82 51.79
C ALA A 352 -53.95 -31.26 51.54
N HIS A 353 -53.99 -31.67 50.27
CA HIS A 353 -54.32 -33.02 49.83
C HIS A 353 -53.38 -33.43 48.67
N ASP A 354 -53.13 -34.74 48.56
CA ASP A 354 -52.23 -35.36 47.57
C ASP A 354 -52.72 -35.23 46.10
N HIS A 355 -53.89 -34.64 45.88
CA HIS A 355 -54.49 -34.48 44.55
C HIS A 355 -55.19 -33.11 44.40
N VAL A 356 -55.11 -32.54 43.19
CA VAL A 356 -55.82 -31.31 42.80
C VAL A 356 -57.28 -31.65 42.49
N LEU A 357 -58.22 -31.09 43.24
CA LEU A 357 -59.65 -31.22 42.99
C LEU A 357 -60.09 -30.11 42.01
N ILE A 358 -60.33 -30.46 40.74
CA ILE A 358 -60.98 -29.56 39.77
C ILE A 358 -62.48 -29.86 39.82
N GLN A 359 -63.25 -28.99 40.45
CA GLN A 359 -64.72 -29.08 40.44
C GLN A 359 -65.27 -27.98 39.52
N SER A 360 -66.14 -28.35 38.58
CA SER A 360 -67.01 -27.38 37.90
C SER A 360 -68.05 -26.87 38.90
N ASN A 361 -68.31 -25.57 38.92
CA ASN A 361 -69.32 -24.96 39.81
C ASN A 361 -70.77 -25.41 39.51
N ASP A 362 -71.00 -26.20 38.46
CA ASP A 362 -72.32 -26.67 38.01
C ASP A 362 -72.63 -28.11 38.44
N VAL A 363 -72.62 -28.42 39.74
CA VAL A 363 -73.32 -29.61 40.25
C VAL A 363 -74.61 -29.16 40.92
N PRO A 364 -75.80 -29.33 40.28
CA PRO A 364 -77.07 -29.06 40.94
C PRO A 364 -77.22 -29.99 42.14
N SER A 365 -77.59 -29.44 43.30
CA SER A 365 -77.95 -30.24 44.47
C SER A 365 -79.08 -31.22 44.09
N LEU A 366 -78.78 -32.52 44.07
CA LEU A 366 -79.82 -33.55 44.10
C LEU A 366 -80.55 -33.45 45.44
N LYS A 367 -81.87 -33.23 45.37
CA LYS A 367 -82.79 -33.32 46.52
C LYS A 367 -83.05 -34.76 46.91
#